data_AF-A0AAV5VJ29-F1
#
_entry.id   AF-A0AAV5VJ29-F1
#
_cell.length_a   1.000
_cell.length_b   1.000
_cell.length_c   1.000
_cell.angle_alpha   90.00
_cell.angle_beta   90.00
_cell.angle_gamma   90.00
#
_symmetry.space_group_name_H-M   'P 1'
#
loop_
_entity.id
_entity.type
_entity.pdbx_description
1 polymer ?
#
loop_
_entity_poly.entity_id
_entity_poly.type
_entity_poly.pdbx_seq_one_letter_code
_entity_poly.pdbx_strand_id
1 'polypeptide(L)'
;SSIGRLKRGGVCPSRPSFLPLHTPFLSLMLVAGPSMSLPAGEEEFVAISDGEGSHVHYGSAMTSVGGPTTTSPRGVHGSPSKSITVVDVYDLAASIGKDFEKLIQLHGNESIRGIMPKVISALETLEALAANNEAENEQISNLERTVERLENEKAAKLVDRVKFEDDLEQVEEMYRKEIAELRHSVKELMHENRTLSSTVCSMPTHLPESPTQQHAQDIESILALKESSQRQKEEIRALKHDVEGYTREVENMQNGIDRLIRQNEELLRKNGSLQKQGRVIVEEKCELIRRLEKTEESNFELRRWLNEKDRACKELEEEASMSDSEPRFTLAELREVLQEKNILKGRVMELEEEIDQMKNQNLLSPLLKEEEKGSDDERPVQGPLPREPAEKVNPWKFERKESGVRRFFSFFKDLSSSSPRRGSSSVSATNSPRPVRSTTMSSLAAE
;
A
#
# COMPACT_ATOMS: atom_id res chain seq x y z
N SER A 1 -47.36 101.52 12.30
CA SER A 1 -47.81 100.20 12.79
C SER A 1 -47.04 99.81 14.05
N SER A 2 -47.57 98.83 14.78
CA SER A 2 -47.25 98.51 16.18
C SER A 2 -45.82 97.99 16.46
N ILE A 3 -45.31 98.33 17.66
CA ILE A 3 -44.54 97.52 18.64
C ILE A 3 -43.25 96.77 18.15
N GLY A 4 -42.12 96.77 18.86
CA GLY A 4 -41.76 97.51 20.08
C GLY A 4 -40.72 96.84 21.00
N ARG A 5 -39.48 97.40 21.01
CA ARG A 5 -38.56 97.56 22.17
C ARG A 5 -37.98 96.33 22.96
N LEU A 6 -36.63 96.33 23.06
CA LEU A 6 -35.79 96.11 24.28
C LEU A 6 -35.73 94.67 24.90
N LYS A 7 -34.75 94.28 25.76
CA LYS A 7 -33.30 94.60 25.94
C LYS A 7 -32.65 93.63 26.98
N ARG A 8 -31.37 93.28 26.79
CA ARG A 8 -30.29 93.00 27.80
C ARG A 8 -30.45 91.91 28.90
N GLY A 9 -29.33 91.18 29.11
CA GLY A 9 -28.92 90.59 30.40
C GLY A 9 -29.19 89.07 30.54
N GLY A 10 -28.26 88.21 30.97
CA GLY A 10 -26.82 88.36 31.22
C GLY A 10 -26.37 87.94 32.62
N VAL A 11 -26.06 86.66 32.84
CA VAL A 11 -25.58 86.08 34.12
C VAL A 11 -24.59 84.92 33.88
N CYS A 12 -23.57 84.81 34.74
CA CYS A 12 -22.75 83.63 35.00
C CYS A 12 -22.68 83.44 36.54
N PRO A 13 -22.13 82.35 37.14
CA PRO A 13 -21.51 81.14 36.56
C PRO A 13 -22.04 79.80 37.15
N SER A 14 -21.48 78.65 36.75
CA SER A 14 -21.37 77.46 37.63
C SER A 14 -20.41 76.37 37.10
N ARG A 15 -19.78 75.65 38.03
CA ARG A 15 -19.07 74.35 37.93
C ARG A 15 -19.76 73.41 38.94
N PRO A 16 -19.48 72.08 39.03
CA PRO A 16 -18.60 71.22 38.23
C PRO A 16 -19.29 69.93 37.72
N SER A 17 -18.56 69.05 37.01
CA SER A 17 -18.62 67.58 37.19
C SER A 17 -17.48 66.88 36.42
N PHE A 18 -17.11 65.67 36.86
CA PHE A 18 -16.16 64.79 36.16
C PHE A 18 -16.89 63.94 35.10
N LEU A 19 -16.19 63.56 34.03
CA LEU A 19 -16.56 62.43 33.19
C LEU A 19 -15.57 61.28 33.43
N PRO A 20 -16.02 60.03 33.67
CA PRO A 20 -15.14 58.91 33.94
C PRO A 20 -14.56 58.30 32.65
N LEU A 21 -13.31 57.84 32.71
CA LEU A 21 -12.88 56.78 31.80
C LEU A 21 -13.56 55.47 32.22
N HIS A 22 -14.03 54.68 31.25
CA HIS A 22 -14.43 53.30 31.49
C HIS A 22 -13.78 52.40 30.45
N THR A 23 -12.98 51.45 30.93
CA THR A 23 -12.43 50.36 30.10
C THR A 23 -13.50 49.29 29.86
N PRO A 24 -13.54 48.65 28.68
CA PRO A 24 -14.17 47.36 28.51
C PRO A 24 -13.13 46.25 28.71
N PHE A 25 -13.36 45.38 29.70
CA PHE A 25 -12.60 44.13 29.87
C PHE A 25 -13.17 43.03 28.94
N LEU A 26 -12.49 41.88 28.89
CA LEU A 26 -12.75 40.73 28.01
C LEU A 26 -14.24 40.45 27.69
N SER A 27 -14.55 40.29 26.39
CA SER A 27 -15.59 39.37 25.89
C SER A 27 -15.48 39.15 24.39
N LEU A 28 -15.10 37.94 23.97
CA LEU A 28 -15.42 37.45 22.62
C LEU A 28 -15.66 35.92 22.62
N MET A 29 -16.94 35.58 22.60
CA MET A 29 -17.57 34.34 22.10
C MET A 29 -16.85 33.00 22.29
N LEU A 30 -17.36 32.24 23.27
CA LEU A 30 -17.63 30.82 23.04
C LEU A 30 -18.67 30.70 21.91
N VAL A 31 -18.41 29.89 20.88
CA VAL A 31 -19.41 29.46 19.90
C VAL A 31 -19.74 28.01 20.20
N ALA A 32 -21.04 27.69 20.35
CA ALA A 32 -21.49 26.38 20.81
C ALA A 32 -22.51 25.73 19.85
N GLY A 33 -22.30 24.45 19.58
CA GLY A 33 -23.27 23.53 18.98
C GLY A 33 -22.84 22.92 17.63
N PRO A 34 -23.48 21.81 17.20
CA PRO A 34 -24.49 21.03 17.91
C PRO A 34 -23.94 19.74 18.55
N SER A 35 -24.63 19.23 19.57
CA SER A 35 -24.42 17.87 20.08
C SER A 35 -25.16 16.85 19.20
N MET A 36 -24.46 15.80 18.77
CA MET A 36 -25.07 14.59 18.21
C MET A 36 -24.43 13.35 18.86
N SER A 37 -25.27 12.36 19.15
CA SER A 37 -24.95 11.21 20.00
C SER A 37 -24.22 10.10 19.26
N LEU A 38 -23.28 9.46 19.95
CA LEU A 38 -22.83 8.10 19.68
C LEU A 38 -23.20 7.20 20.89
N PRO A 39 -23.48 5.90 20.67
CA PRO A 39 -24.13 5.06 21.66
C PRO A 39 -23.16 4.52 22.72
N ALA A 40 -23.71 4.12 23.86
CA ALA A 40 -23.01 3.25 24.80
C ALA A 40 -22.91 1.83 24.23
N GLY A 41 -21.74 1.22 24.40
CA GLY A 41 -21.50 -0.22 24.23
C GLY A 41 -20.59 -0.67 25.37
N GLU A 42 -20.95 -1.78 26.00
CA GLU A 42 -20.31 -2.29 27.21
C GLU A 42 -19.14 -3.21 26.84
N GLU A 43 -17.95 -2.99 27.38
CA GLU A 43 -16.92 -4.03 27.50
C GLU A 43 -16.32 -4.02 28.91
N GLU A 44 -15.85 -5.20 29.34
CA GLU A 44 -15.89 -5.63 30.74
C GLU A 44 -14.53 -5.48 31.44
N PHE A 45 -14.46 -4.62 32.46
CA PHE A 45 -13.20 -4.34 33.17
C PHE A 45 -12.98 -5.33 34.34
N VAL A 46 -12.43 -6.51 34.03
CA VAL A 46 -12.02 -7.50 35.05
C VAL A 46 -10.65 -7.12 35.64
N ALA A 47 -10.60 -6.85 36.94
CA ALA A 47 -9.38 -6.45 37.66
C ALA A 47 -9.19 -7.22 38.98
N ILE A 48 -8.08 -7.97 39.07
CA ILE A 48 -7.46 -8.53 40.29
C ILE A 48 -5.93 -8.53 39.97
N SER A 49 -5.03 -7.77 40.62
CA SER A 49 -4.54 -7.82 42.02
C SER A 49 -3.90 -9.17 42.39
N ASP A 50 -2.84 -9.30 43.21
CA ASP A 50 -1.73 -8.44 43.69
C ASP A 50 -0.50 -9.40 43.81
N GLY A 51 0.76 -9.07 44.11
CA GLY A 51 1.46 -7.86 44.55
C GLY A 51 2.92 -8.21 44.90
N GLU A 52 3.60 -7.38 45.71
CA GLU A 52 4.98 -7.55 46.24
C GLU A 52 6.14 -7.55 45.19
N GLY A 53 7.30 -6.90 45.40
CA GLY A 53 7.74 -6.01 46.49
C GLY A 53 9.18 -5.50 46.31
N SER A 54 9.64 -4.60 47.22
CA SER A 54 11.03 -4.11 47.39
C SER A 54 11.74 -3.30 46.27
N HIS A 55 11.50 -1.99 46.25
CA HIS A 55 12.49 -0.91 46.50
C HIS A 55 14.00 -1.25 46.50
N VAL A 56 14.85 -0.53 45.72
CA VAL A 56 16.14 0.12 46.13
C VAL A 56 16.92 0.73 44.93
N HIS A 57 17.53 1.92 45.17
CA HIS A 57 18.61 2.61 44.42
C HIS A 57 18.38 3.18 42.99
N TYR A 58 18.44 4.52 42.93
CA TYR A 58 19.11 5.26 41.85
C TYR A 58 20.64 5.10 41.96
N GLY A 59 21.34 5.06 40.84
CA GLY A 59 22.81 5.12 40.80
C GLY A 59 23.33 5.46 39.40
N SER A 60 23.98 6.61 39.24
CA SER A 60 24.50 7.07 37.95
C SER A 60 25.72 6.28 37.49
N ALA A 61 25.77 5.90 36.22
CA ALA A 61 26.98 5.41 35.56
C ALA A 61 27.09 5.98 34.14
N MET A 62 28.00 6.95 33.96
CA MET A 62 28.38 7.40 32.62
C MET A 62 29.21 6.30 31.95
N THR A 63 28.78 5.85 30.78
CA THR A 63 29.60 5.07 29.84
C THR A 63 29.26 5.56 28.43
N SER A 64 30.14 5.57 27.44
CA SER A 64 31.60 5.45 27.31
C SER A 64 31.76 5.30 25.79
N VAL A 65 32.65 6.04 25.14
CA VAL A 65 32.75 6.00 23.67
C VAL A 65 33.30 4.63 23.23
N GLY A 66 32.46 3.81 22.60
CA GLY A 66 32.84 2.55 21.98
C GLY A 66 33.18 2.73 20.50
N GLY A 67 34.43 2.45 20.11
CA GLY A 67 34.87 2.43 18.71
C GLY A 67 34.34 1.21 17.92
N PRO A 68 34.54 1.18 16.59
CA PRO A 68 33.90 0.20 15.71
C PRO A 68 34.50 -1.21 15.82
N THR A 69 33.81 -2.10 16.55
CA THR A 69 34.13 -3.53 16.62
C THR A 69 33.60 -4.31 15.41
N THR A 70 34.32 -4.17 14.29
CA THR A 70 34.36 -5.09 13.13
C THR A 70 33.30 -6.20 13.10
N THR A 71 32.10 -5.87 12.62
CA THR A 71 31.17 -6.87 12.07
C THR A 71 31.83 -7.48 10.83
N SER A 72 32.52 -8.60 11.02
CA SER A 72 32.93 -9.45 9.89
C SER A 72 31.68 -9.75 9.07
N PRO A 73 31.74 -9.65 7.72
CA PRO A 73 30.56 -9.86 6.89
C PRO A 73 30.04 -11.26 7.15
N ARG A 74 28.87 -11.33 7.80
CA ARG A 74 28.24 -12.60 8.20
C ARG A 74 27.75 -13.26 6.92
N GLY A 75 28.63 -14.06 6.32
CA GLY A 75 28.52 -14.55 4.95
C GLY A 75 27.11 -15.08 4.70
N VAL A 76 26.49 -14.59 3.63
CA VAL A 76 25.12 -14.98 3.24
C VAL A 76 25.15 -16.40 2.69
N HIS A 77 25.26 -17.36 3.60
CA HIS A 77 24.89 -18.74 3.39
C HIS A 77 23.36 -18.87 3.39
N GLY A 78 22.71 -18.03 2.57
CA GLY A 78 21.40 -18.39 2.05
C GLY A 78 21.55 -19.69 1.28
N SER A 79 20.58 -20.59 1.41
CA SER A 79 20.55 -21.83 0.64
C SER A 79 20.74 -21.50 -0.85
N PRO A 80 21.58 -22.23 -1.62
CA PRO A 80 21.84 -21.90 -3.02
C PRO A 80 20.58 -21.95 -3.90
N SER A 81 19.50 -22.56 -3.41
CA SER A 81 18.14 -22.51 -3.95
C SER A 81 17.42 -21.15 -3.82
N LYS A 82 17.99 -20.14 -3.14
CA LYS A 82 17.45 -18.76 -3.08
C LYS A 82 18.05 -17.81 -4.11
N SER A 83 19.20 -18.18 -4.70
CA SER A 83 19.89 -17.40 -5.73
C SER A 83 19.73 -17.96 -7.15
N ILE A 84 18.99 -19.05 -7.31
CA ILE A 84 18.67 -19.59 -8.63
C ILE A 84 17.57 -18.73 -9.27
N THR A 85 17.89 -18.12 -10.42
CA THR A 85 16.97 -17.29 -11.19
C THR A 85 16.19 -18.15 -12.19
N VAL A 86 15.13 -17.58 -12.77
CA VAL A 86 14.41 -18.23 -13.89
C VAL A 86 15.36 -18.54 -15.07
N VAL A 87 16.38 -17.70 -15.32
CA VAL A 87 17.36 -17.89 -16.40
C VAL A 87 18.22 -19.15 -16.16
N ASP A 88 18.68 -19.37 -14.93
CA ASP A 88 19.48 -20.56 -14.58
C ASP A 88 18.69 -21.86 -14.81
N VAL A 89 17.37 -21.84 -14.59
CA VAL A 89 16.48 -22.98 -14.87
C VAL A 89 16.36 -23.24 -16.37
N TYR A 90 16.32 -22.19 -17.21
CA TYR A 90 16.32 -22.34 -18.67
C TYR A 90 17.66 -22.88 -19.21
N ASP A 91 18.81 -22.42 -18.69
CA ASP A 91 20.12 -22.96 -19.07
C ASP A 91 20.30 -24.42 -18.60
N LEU A 92 19.82 -24.75 -17.40
CA LEU A 92 19.76 -26.13 -16.93
C LEU A 92 18.90 -27.01 -17.84
N ALA A 93 17.69 -26.56 -18.20
CA ALA A 93 16.81 -27.26 -19.13
C ALA A 93 17.45 -27.46 -20.51
N ALA A 94 18.18 -26.46 -21.03
CA ALA A 94 18.89 -26.53 -22.30
C ALA A 94 20.12 -27.47 -22.25
N SER A 95 20.78 -27.64 -21.11
CA SER A 95 21.84 -28.65 -20.94
C SER A 95 21.26 -30.08 -20.90
N ILE A 96 20.23 -30.30 -20.08
CA ILE A 96 19.52 -31.58 -19.95
C ILE A 96 18.93 -32.03 -21.30
N GLY A 97 18.34 -31.11 -22.07
CA GLY A 97 17.81 -31.41 -23.40
C GLY A 97 18.87 -31.95 -24.38
N LYS A 98 20.08 -31.40 -24.36
CA LYS A 98 21.21 -31.87 -25.19
C LYS A 98 21.69 -33.26 -24.78
N ASP A 99 21.66 -33.59 -23.49
CA ASP A 99 22.05 -34.92 -23.02
C ASP A 99 20.97 -35.98 -23.30
N PHE A 100 19.68 -35.61 -23.24
CA PHE A 100 18.62 -36.45 -23.77
C PHE A 100 18.72 -36.65 -25.29
N GLU A 101 19.11 -35.63 -26.07
CA GLU A 101 19.32 -35.78 -27.51
C GLU A 101 20.40 -36.83 -27.83
N LYS A 102 21.57 -36.76 -27.17
CA LYS A 102 22.65 -37.76 -27.29
C LYS A 102 22.17 -39.16 -26.94
N LEU A 103 21.40 -39.30 -25.86
CA LEU A 103 20.88 -40.59 -25.41
C LEU A 103 19.83 -41.16 -26.38
N ILE A 104 18.97 -40.33 -26.99
CA ILE A 104 18.06 -40.75 -28.07
C ILE A 104 18.84 -41.23 -29.29
N GLN A 105 19.91 -40.53 -29.67
CA GLN A 105 20.78 -40.91 -30.80
C GLN A 105 21.50 -42.26 -30.55
N LEU A 106 21.85 -42.58 -29.29
CA LEU A 106 22.59 -43.80 -28.93
C LEU A 106 21.71 -45.01 -28.60
N HIS A 107 20.55 -44.81 -27.95
CA HIS A 107 19.71 -45.89 -27.39
C HIS A 107 18.26 -45.89 -27.91
N GLY A 108 17.90 -44.92 -28.75
CA GLY A 108 16.54 -44.77 -29.27
C GLY A 108 15.60 -44.02 -28.32
N ASN A 109 14.48 -43.55 -28.88
CA ASN A 109 13.53 -42.67 -28.20
C ASN A 109 12.86 -43.30 -26.96
N GLU A 110 12.54 -44.59 -27.03
CA GLU A 110 11.73 -45.27 -26.00
C GLU A 110 12.44 -45.33 -24.64
N SER A 111 13.78 -45.28 -24.60
CA SER A 111 14.57 -45.19 -23.37
C SER A 111 14.36 -43.89 -22.59
N ILE A 112 13.92 -42.80 -23.24
CA ILE A 112 13.71 -41.48 -22.62
C ILE A 112 12.24 -41.08 -22.53
N ARG A 113 11.39 -41.61 -23.41
CA ARG A 113 9.96 -41.30 -23.52
C ARG A 113 9.19 -41.30 -22.18
N GLY A 114 9.55 -42.19 -21.25
CA GLY A 114 8.91 -42.31 -19.93
C GLY A 114 9.48 -41.40 -18.83
N ILE A 115 10.68 -40.82 -18.99
CA ILE A 115 11.33 -39.94 -18.02
C ILE A 115 11.23 -38.46 -18.41
N MET A 116 11.23 -38.14 -19.71
CA MET A 116 11.12 -36.77 -20.23
C MET A 116 9.95 -35.97 -19.60
N PRO A 117 8.70 -36.48 -19.50
CA PRO A 117 7.61 -35.71 -18.92
C PRO A 117 7.79 -35.41 -17.42
N LYS A 118 8.48 -36.30 -16.69
CA LYS A 118 8.76 -36.13 -15.26
C LYS A 118 9.83 -35.07 -15.04
N VAL A 119 10.85 -35.03 -15.88
CA VAL A 119 11.92 -34.03 -15.83
C VAL A 119 11.43 -32.66 -16.29
N ILE A 120 10.57 -32.60 -17.31
CA ILE A 120 9.83 -31.37 -17.66
C ILE A 120 9.01 -30.90 -16.45
N SER A 121 8.21 -31.78 -15.81
CA SER A 121 7.42 -31.39 -14.65
C SER A 121 8.27 -30.91 -13.46
N ALA A 122 9.46 -31.47 -13.25
CA ALA A 122 10.39 -31.02 -12.21
C ALA A 122 10.99 -29.65 -12.52
N LEU A 123 11.34 -29.40 -13.80
CA LEU A 123 11.81 -28.09 -14.27
C LEU A 123 10.70 -27.03 -14.23
N GLU A 124 9.44 -27.38 -14.56
CA GLU A 124 8.28 -26.49 -14.39
C GLU A 124 8.06 -26.12 -12.92
N THR A 125 8.24 -27.04 -11.97
CA THR A 125 8.20 -26.70 -10.53
C THR A 125 9.39 -25.86 -10.07
N LEU A 126 10.58 -26.04 -10.66
CA LEU A 126 11.76 -25.25 -10.32
C LEU A 126 11.68 -23.83 -10.90
N GLU A 127 11.14 -23.66 -12.11
CA GLU A 127 10.83 -22.36 -12.73
C GLU A 127 9.87 -21.56 -11.84
N ALA A 128 8.80 -22.18 -11.36
CA ALA A 128 7.83 -21.55 -10.46
C ALA A 128 8.46 -21.14 -9.11
N LEU A 129 9.33 -21.97 -8.53
CA LEU A 129 10.05 -21.64 -7.29
C LEU A 129 11.08 -20.52 -7.50
N ALA A 130 11.80 -20.51 -8.62
CA ALA A 130 12.74 -19.44 -8.97
C ALA A 130 12.02 -18.09 -9.17
N ALA A 131 10.91 -18.07 -9.91
CA ALA A 131 10.09 -16.88 -10.11
C ALA A 131 9.50 -16.33 -8.79
N ASN A 132 9.05 -17.22 -7.89
CA ASN A 132 8.57 -16.82 -6.56
C ASN A 132 9.71 -16.25 -5.69
N ASN A 133 10.89 -16.88 -5.68
CA ASN A 133 12.07 -16.34 -4.99
C ASN A 133 12.45 -14.95 -5.51
N GLU A 134 12.39 -14.73 -6.83
CA GLU A 134 12.71 -13.45 -7.46
C GLU A 134 11.74 -12.34 -7.00
N ALA A 135 10.43 -12.63 -6.99
CA ALA A 135 9.40 -11.72 -6.47
C ALA A 135 9.51 -11.48 -4.94
N GLU A 136 9.83 -12.51 -4.15
CA GLU A 136 10.11 -12.36 -2.71
C GLU A 136 11.35 -11.49 -2.45
N ASN A 137 12.42 -11.66 -3.24
CA ASN A 137 13.63 -10.86 -3.15
C ASN A 137 13.38 -9.39 -3.56
N GLU A 138 12.56 -9.14 -4.59
CA GLU A 138 12.11 -7.78 -4.91
C GLU A 138 11.31 -7.15 -3.76
N GLN A 139 10.38 -7.91 -3.15
CA GLN A 139 9.61 -7.45 -2.00
C GLN A 139 10.51 -7.15 -0.79
N ILE A 140 11.50 -8.00 -0.50
CA ILE A 140 12.50 -7.76 0.56
C ILE A 140 13.26 -6.47 0.27
N SER A 141 13.79 -6.28 -0.94
CA SER A 141 14.50 -5.05 -1.31
C SER A 141 13.61 -3.79 -1.22
N ASN A 142 12.32 -3.91 -1.55
CA ASN A 142 11.35 -2.82 -1.40
C ASN A 142 11.08 -2.48 0.08
N LEU A 143 11.05 -3.49 0.96
CA LEU A 143 10.93 -3.31 2.40
C LEU A 143 12.20 -2.71 3.02
N GLU A 144 13.39 -3.19 2.64
CA GLU A 144 14.69 -2.65 3.08
C GLU A 144 14.80 -1.15 2.76
N ARG A 145 14.55 -0.75 1.51
CA ARG A 145 14.49 0.68 1.09
C ARG A 145 13.42 1.48 1.83
N THR A 146 12.34 0.85 2.29
CA THR A 146 11.30 1.50 3.09
C THR A 146 11.74 1.68 4.55
N VAL A 147 12.45 0.71 5.13
CA VAL A 147 13.05 0.81 6.47
C VAL A 147 14.13 1.89 6.49
N GLU A 148 15.08 1.87 5.56
CA GLU A 148 16.12 2.89 5.42
C GLU A 148 15.53 4.30 5.34
N ARG A 149 14.48 4.49 4.54
CA ARG A 149 13.77 5.78 4.43
C ARG A 149 13.13 6.20 5.76
N LEU A 150 12.51 5.28 6.49
CA LEU A 150 11.86 5.56 7.78
C LEU A 150 12.88 5.82 8.90
N GLU A 151 14.03 5.15 8.89
CA GLU A 151 15.13 5.38 9.82
C GLU A 151 15.78 6.76 9.60
N ASN A 152 16.01 7.14 8.34
CA ASN A 152 16.45 8.49 7.98
C ASN A 152 15.41 9.56 8.37
N GLU A 153 14.12 9.32 8.14
CA GLU A 153 13.04 10.23 8.55
C GLU A 153 12.96 10.39 10.08
N LYS A 154 13.17 9.30 10.83
CA LYS A 154 13.23 9.28 12.30
C LYS A 154 14.47 10.01 12.83
N ALA A 155 15.63 9.83 12.19
CA ALA A 155 16.87 10.52 12.54
C ALA A 155 16.76 12.03 12.30
N ALA A 156 16.23 12.45 11.15
CA ALA A 156 15.97 13.86 10.85
C ALA A 156 15.02 14.50 11.89
N LYS A 157 13.90 13.85 12.21
CA LYS A 157 12.96 14.32 13.25
C LYS A 157 13.59 14.43 14.64
N LEU A 158 14.52 13.55 15.00
CA LEU A 158 15.26 13.65 16.26
C LEU A 158 16.23 14.85 16.25
N VAL A 159 16.99 15.03 15.16
CA VAL A 159 17.91 16.16 14.98
C VAL A 159 17.17 17.50 15.02
N ASP A 160 16.01 17.60 14.35
CA ASP A 160 15.21 18.82 14.37
C ASP A 160 14.58 19.06 15.75
N ARG A 161 14.16 18.01 16.48
CA ARG A 161 13.69 18.15 17.86
C ARG A 161 14.77 18.72 18.78
N VAL A 162 16.02 18.26 18.66
CA VAL A 162 17.15 18.77 19.44
C VAL A 162 17.40 20.24 19.11
N LYS A 163 17.39 20.64 17.83
CA LYS A 163 17.51 22.07 17.46
C LYS A 163 16.41 22.93 18.08
N PHE A 164 15.16 22.48 18.09
CA PHE A 164 14.07 23.21 18.75
C PHE A 164 14.24 23.29 20.28
N GLU A 165 14.93 22.31 20.89
CA GLU A 165 15.30 22.29 22.31
C GLU A 165 16.42 23.31 22.58
N ASP A 166 17.48 23.31 21.75
CA ASP A 166 18.61 24.27 21.78
C ASP A 166 18.17 25.72 21.50
N ASP A 167 17.28 25.94 20.52
CA ASP A 167 16.74 27.26 20.17
C ASP A 167 15.84 27.81 21.28
N LEU A 168 15.09 26.94 21.98
CA LEU A 168 14.27 27.33 23.12
C LEU A 168 15.14 27.73 24.32
N GLU A 169 16.21 26.97 24.63
CA GLU A 169 17.15 27.34 25.70
C GLU A 169 17.86 28.67 25.40
N GLN A 170 18.26 28.92 24.15
CA GLN A 170 18.83 30.20 23.73
C GLN A 170 17.85 31.37 23.95
N VAL A 171 16.56 31.19 23.65
CA VAL A 171 15.52 32.20 23.87
C VAL A 171 15.26 32.43 25.37
N GLU A 172 15.19 31.37 26.18
CA GLU A 172 15.10 31.52 27.64
C GLU A 172 16.30 32.28 28.21
N GLU A 173 17.51 31.91 27.82
CA GLU A 173 18.74 32.52 28.32
C GLU A 173 18.90 33.98 27.85
N MET A 174 18.39 34.33 26.67
CA MET A 174 18.23 35.72 26.22
C MET A 174 17.29 36.49 27.16
N TYR A 175 16.11 35.96 27.47
CA TYR A 175 15.18 36.62 28.40
C TYR A 175 15.74 36.71 29.82
N ARG A 176 16.51 35.73 30.30
CA ARG A 176 17.21 35.82 31.60
C ARG A 176 18.19 36.99 31.64
N LYS A 177 18.94 37.23 30.55
CA LYS A 177 19.86 38.37 30.40
C LYS A 177 19.12 39.70 30.37
N GLU A 178 18.11 39.83 29.51
CA GLU A 178 17.28 41.05 29.43
C GLU A 178 16.64 41.39 30.79
N ILE A 179 16.09 40.39 31.50
CA ILE A 179 15.54 40.57 32.85
C ILE A 179 16.63 41.01 33.85
N ALA A 180 17.86 40.52 33.73
CA ALA A 180 18.97 40.93 34.58
C ALA A 180 19.45 42.37 34.29
N GLU A 181 19.54 42.75 33.01
CA GLU A 181 19.92 44.08 32.53
C GLU A 181 18.87 45.15 32.89
N LEU A 182 17.58 44.87 32.69
CA LEU A 182 16.49 45.73 33.15
C LEU A 182 16.50 45.89 34.68
N ARG A 183 16.75 44.80 35.43
CA ARG A 183 16.94 44.85 36.90
C ARG A 183 18.20 45.60 37.33
N HIS A 184 19.20 45.75 36.47
CA HIS A 184 20.39 46.57 36.72
C HIS A 184 20.07 48.04 36.49
N SER A 185 19.51 48.37 35.32
CA SER A 185 19.14 49.74 34.93
C SER A 185 18.14 50.37 35.91
N VAL A 186 17.16 49.60 36.40
CA VAL A 186 16.22 50.07 37.43
C VAL A 186 16.93 50.43 38.75
N LYS A 187 17.96 49.67 39.16
CA LYS A 187 18.74 50.00 40.38
C LYS A 187 19.56 51.28 40.19
N GLU A 188 20.14 51.48 39.01
CA GLU A 188 20.93 52.68 38.68
C GLU A 188 20.04 53.92 38.64
N LEU A 189 18.92 53.87 37.92
CA LEU A 189 17.94 54.96 37.89
C LEU A 189 17.35 55.26 39.27
N MET A 190 17.10 54.25 40.12
CA MET A 190 16.69 54.46 41.51
C MET A 190 17.79 55.08 42.38
N HIS A 191 19.06 54.82 42.10
CA HIS A 191 20.20 55.44 42.79
C HIS A 191 20.38 56.90 42.33
N GLU A 192 20.41 57.15 41.03
CA GLU A 192 20.56 58.49 40.45
C GLU A 192 19.40 59.42 40.84
N ASN A 193 18.15 58.97 40.71
CA ASN A 193 16.98 59.77 41.09
C ASN A 193 16.96 60.10 42.60
N ARG A 194 17.44 59.18 43.46
CA ARG A 194 17.63 59.46 44.89
C ARG A 194 18.73 60.51 45.14
N THR A 195 19.81 60.47 44.37
CA THR A 195 20.89 61.48 44.42
C THR A 195 20.38 62.84 43.94
N LEU A 196 19.75 62.91 42.77
CA LEU A 196 19.15 64.13 42.22
C LEU A 196 18.09 64.74 43.17
N SER A 197 17.23 63.90 43.77
CA SER A 197 16.25 64.33 44.78
C SER A 197 16.93 65.00 45.99
N SER A 198 18.08 64.47 46.43
CA SER A 198 18.89 65.08 47.50
C SER A 198 19.48 66.43 47.08
N THR A 199 19.92 66.56 45.82
CA THR A 199 20.49 67.80 45.27
C THR A 199 19.43 68.89 45.02
N VAL A 200 18.22 68.52 44.59
CA VAL A 200 17.11 69.48 44.42
C VAL A 200 16.61 70.00 45.77
N CYS A 201 16.61 69.15 46.81
CA CYS A 201 16.16 69.50 48.15
C CYS A 201 17.06 70.55 48.86
N SER A 202 18.27 70.81 48.37
CA SER A 202 19.22 71.77 48.96
C SER A 202 19.24 73.16 48.29
N MET A 203 18.35 73.44 47.33
CA MET A 203 18.32 74.69 46.55
C MET A 203 17.24 75.68 47.05
N PRO A 204 17.61 76.91 47.50
CA PRO A 204 16.64 77.93 47.91
C PRO A 204 15.99 78.66 46.73
N THR A 205 14.68 78.89 46.80
CA THR A 205 13.89 79.64 45.79
C THR A 205 13.83 81.13 46.11
N HIS A 206 14.01 82.02 45.12
CA HIS A 206 13.89 83.48 45.32
C HIS A 206 13.36 84.26 44.09
N LEU A 207 12.46 85.22 44.35
CA LEU A 207 11.81 86.19 43.44
C LEU A 207 11.21 87.32 44.33
N PRO A 208 10.83 88.53 43.84
CA PRO A 208 11.17 89.24 42.58
C PRO A 208 11.62 90.71 42.79
N GLU A 209 12.00 91.43 41.72
CA GLU A 209 11.93 92.92 41.55
C GLU A 209 12.32 93.28 40.09
N SER A 210 12.18 94.47 39.47
CA SER A 210 11.61 95.82 39.74
C SER A 210 11.41 96.52 38.35
N PRO A 211 10.90 97.77 38.22
CA PRO A 211 10.71 98.43 36.91
C PRO A 211 11.97 98.65 36.06
N THR A 212 13.15 98.91 36.65
CA THR A 212 14.40 99.03 35.86
C THR A 212 14.94 97.65 35.48
N GLN A 213 14.67 96.64 36.32
CA GLN A 213 14.84 95.25 35.94
C GLN A 213 13.78 94.79 34.93
N GLN A 214 12.72 95.55 34.59
CA GLN A 214 11.74 95.12 33.59
C GLN A 214 12.40 94.96 32.21
N HIS A 215 13.23 95.91 31.78
CA HIS A 215 13.98 95.75 30.52
C HIS A 215 15.11 94.72 30.59
N ALA A 216 15.66 94.47 31.78
CA ALA A 216 16.56 93.33 31.98
C ALA A 216 15.80 92.00 31.85
N GLN A 217 14.61 91.90 32.46
CA GLN A 217 13.67 90.79 32.36
C GLN A 217 13.11 90.62 30.95
N ASP A 218 12.94 91.68 30.17
CA ASP A 218 12.51 91.59 28.76
C ASP A 218 13.64 90.93 27.94
N ILE A 219 14.90 91.35 28.14
CA ILE A 219 16.07 90.75 27.49
C ILE A 219 16.30 89.31 27.98
N GLU A 220 16.17 89.06 29.28
CA GLU A 220 16.26 87.74 29.92
C GLU A 220 15.13 86.81 29.44
N SER A 221 13.91 87.34 29.27
CA SER A 221 12.77 86.62 28.67
C SER A 221 13.01 86.32 27.19
N ILE A 222 13.61 87.24 26.43
CA ILE A 222 14.00 86.99 25.03
C ILE A 222 15.10 85.92 24.97
N LEU A 223 16.05 85.91 25.90
CA LEU A 223 17.08 84.86 26.01
C LEU A 223 16.46 83.51 26.41
N ALA A 224 15.56 83.48 27.39
CA ALA A 224 14.83 82.28 27.82
C ALA A 224 13.86 81.76 26.74
N LEU A 225 13.25 82.64 25.93
CA LEU A 225 12.44 82.28 24.76
C LEU A 225 13.32 81.75 23.62
N LYS A 226 14.50 82.33 23.39
CA LYS A 226 15.48 81.82 22.43
C LYS A 226 16.00 80.44 22.85
N GLU A 227 16.27 80.25 24.14
CA GLU A 227 16.76 79.00 24.71
C GLU A 227 15.68 77.91 24.74
N SER A 228 14.44 78.23 25.13
CA SER A 228 13.31 77.29 25.03
C SER A 228 12.95 76.96 23.57
N SER A 229 13.03 77.92 22.65
CA SER A 229 12.93 77.65 21.20
C SER A 229 14.06 76.76 20.70
N GLN A 230 15.26 76.84 21.27
CA GLN A 230 16.37 75.94 20.94
C GLN A 230 16.13 74.53 21.48
N ARG A 231 15.71 74.39 22.75
CA ARG A 231 15.27 73.11 23.34
C ARG A 231 14.17 72.46 22.51
N GLN A 232 13.15 73.21 22.10
CA GLN A 232 12.08 72.71 21.22
C GLN A 232 12.60 72.26 19.85
N LYS A 233 13.62 72.92 19.28
CA LYS A 233 14.29 72.46 18.03
C LYS A 233 15.18 71.24 18.24
N GLU A 234 15.52 70.90 19.47
CA GLU A 234 16.28 69.69 19.84
C GLU A 234 15.33 68.53 20.11
N GLU A 235 14.25 68.78 20.86
CA GLU A 235 13.11 67.88 21.04
C GLU A 235 12.46 67.48 19.70
N ILE A 236 12.19 68.44 18.79
CA ILE A 236 11.68 68.16 17.43
C ILE A 236 12.69 67.36 16.59
N ARG A 237 14.00 67.41 16.88
CA ARG A 237 15.00 66.59 16.20
C ARG A 237 15.07 65.17 16.77
N ALA A 238 14.98 65.01 18.09
CA ALA A 238 14.87 63.71 18.74
C ALA A 238 13.61 62.97 18.27
N LEU A 239 12.43 63.58 18.42
CA LEU A 239 11.15 63.00 17.99
C LEU A 239 11.11 62.62 16.51
N LYS A 240 11.84 63.33 15.64
CA LYS A 240 11.98 62.95 14.22
C LYS A 240 12.85 61.71 14.04
N HIS A 241 14.01 61.66 14.70
CA HIS A 241 14.87 60.48 14.68
C HIS A 241 14.15 59.23 15.23
N ASP A 242 13.33 59.40 16.26
CA ASP A 242 12.55 58.31 16.87
C ASP A 242 11.43 57.84 15.93
N VAL A 243 10.73 58.77 15.24
CA VAL A 243 9.77 58.43 14.18
C VAL A 243 10.44 57.74 12.98
N GLU A 244 11.64 58.16 12.59
CA GLU A 244 12.46 57.44 11.58
C GLU A 244 12.86 56.04 12.08
N GLY A 245 13.06 55.88 13.40
CA GLY A 245 13.26 54.60 14.08
C GLY A 245 12.05 53.67 13.93
N TYR A 246 10.89 54.10 14.43
CA TYR A 246 9.65 53.34 14.34
C TYR A 246 9.22 53.05 12.89
N THR A 247 9.53 53.94 11.94
CA THR A 247 9.28 53.70 10.50
C THR A 247 10.10 52.49 10.01
N ARG A 248 11.40 52.42 10.33
CA ARG A 248 12.26 51.28 10.00
C ARG A 248 11.84 49.98 10.70
N GLU A 249 11.34 50.07 11.94
CA GLU A 249 10.78 48.90 12.65
C GLU A 249 9.49 48.38 11.99
N VAL A 250 8.58 49.28 11.61
CA VAL A 250 7.36 48.93 10.85
C VAL A 250 7.71 48.30 9.51
N GLU A 251 8.66 48.86 8.76
CA GLU A 251 9.16 48.26 7.51
C GLU A 251 9.76 46.86 7.74
N ASN A 252 10.54 46.66 8.80
CA ASN A 252 11.10 45.35 9.14
C ASN A 252 10.02 44.32 9.52
N MET A 253 9.01 44.73 10.28
CA MET A 253 7.85 43.87 10.62
C MET A 253 7.02 43.55 9.37
N GLN A 254 6.76 44.52 8.50
CA GLN A 254 6.05 44.35 7.23
C GLN A 254 6.78 43.33 6.34
N ASN A 255 8.10 43.45 6.21
CA ASN A 255 8.95 42.48 5.51
C ASN A 255 8.92 41.08 6.16
N GLY A 256 8.70 40.98 7.47
CA GLY A 256 8.48 39.72 8.18
C GLY A 256 7.14 39.07 7.82
N ILE A 257 6.06 39.84 7.87
CA ILE A 257 4.70 39.42 7.47
C ILE A 257 4.70 38.94 6.02
N ASP A 258 5.34 39.68 5.12
CA ASP A 258 5.49 39.35 3.69
C ASP A 258 6.24 38.03 3.42
N ARG A 259 7.15 37.62 4.32
CA ARG A 259 7.81 36.29 4.26
C ARG A 259 6.87 35.20 4.75
N LEU A 260 6.18 35.42 5.87
CA LEU A 260 5.22 34.48 6.45
C LEU A 260 4.04 34.20 5.51
N ILE A 261 3.53 35.22 4.80
CA ILE A 261 2.49 35.06 3.77
C ILE A 261 2.95 34.10 2.67
N ARG A 262 4.15 34.32 2.09
CA ARG A 262 4.70 33.47 1.02
C ARG A 262 4.94 32.03 1.49
N GLN A 263 5.41 31.85 2.73
CA GLN A 263 5.57 30.52 3.33
C GLN A 263 4.21 29.83 3.54
N ASN A 264 3.19 30.55 4.00
CA ASN A 264 1.83 30.01 4.17
C ASN A 264 1.20 29.61 2.82
N GLU A 265 1.33 30.44 1.78
CA GLU A 265 0.92 30.09 0.41
C GLU A 265 1.61 28.81 -0.09
N GLU A 266 2.91 28.63 0.19
CA GLU A 266 3.63 27.42 -0.17
C GLU A 266 3.17 26.20 0.64
N LEU A 267 2.89 26.35 1.94
CA LEU A 267 2.33 25.28 2.77
C LEU A 267 0.92 24.88 2.32
N LEU A 268 0.05 25.83 1.96
CA LEU A 268 -1.26 25.58 1.38
C LEU A 268 -1.15 24.83 0.05
N ARG A 269 -0.19 25.22 -0.81
CA ARG A 269 0.09 24.54 -2.09
C ARG A 269 0.60 23.11 -1.91
N LYS A 270 1.51 22.88 -0.94
CA LYS A 270 2.01 21.56 -0.56
C LYS A 270 0.90 20.68 0.01
N ASN A 271 0.11 21.20 0.94
CA ASN A 271 -1.04 20.51 1.52
C ASN A 271 -2.07 20.12 0.44
N GLY A 272 -2.40 21.04 -0.48
CA GLY A 272 -3.27 20.76 -1.63
C GLY A 272 -2.72 19.67 -2.56
N SER A 273 -1.40 19.55 -2.71
CA SER A 273 -0.75 18.47 -3.45
C SER A 273 -0.84 17.13 -2.70
N LEU A 274 -0.49 17.11 -1.41
CA LEU A 274 -0.58 15.92 -0.56
C LEU A 274 -2.02 15.38 -0.46
N GLN A 275 -3.01 16.27 -0.34
CA GLN A 275 -4.43 15.87 -0.32
C GLN A 275 -4.89 15.30 -1.67
N LYS A 276 -4.31 15.71 -2.80
CA LYS A 276 -4.56 15.07 -4.12
C LYS A 276 -3.92 13.69 -4.19
N GLN A 277 -2.68 13.53 -3.75
CA GLN A 277 -2.00 12.23 -3.67
C GLN A 277 -2.74 11.25 -2.75
N GLY A 278 -3.20 11.72 -1.58
CA GLY A 278 -4.00 10.92 -0.65
C GLY A 278 -5.33 10.43 -1.24
N ARG A 279 -6.01 11.23 -2.09
CA ARG A 279 -7.19 10.77 -2.82
C ARG A 279 -6.86 9.65 -3.81
N VAL A 280 -5.82 9.82 -4.63
CA VAL A 280 -5.38 8.79 -5.59
C VAL A 280 -5.04 7.47 -4.86
N ILE A 281 -4.31 7.53 -3.75
CA ILE A 281 -3.97 6.33 -2.95
C ILE A 281 -5.23 5.64 -2.37
N VAL A 282 -6.26 6.42 -1.99
CA VAL A 282 -7.55 5.85 -1.54
C VAL A 282 -8.32 5.22 -2.72
N GLU A 283 -8.35 5.86 -3.88
CA GLU A 283 -8.96 5.34 -5.10
C GLU A 283 -8.28 4.03 -5.56
N GLU A 284 -6.95 3.99 -5.57
CA GLU A 284 -6.14 2.79 -5.85
C GLU A 284 -6.38 1.68 -4.82
N LYS A 285 -6.45 2.01 -3.52
CA LYS A 285 -6.79 1.04 -2.47
C LYS A 285 -8.18 0.44 -2.68
N CYS A 286 -9.19 1.25 -2.98
CA CYS A 286 -10.55 0.76 -3.26
C CYS A 286 -10.62 -0.09 -4.52
N GLU A 287 -9.83 0.23 -5.55
CA GLU A 287 -9.70 -0.58 -6.77
C GLU A 287 -9.02 -1.93 -6.50
N LEU A 288 -7.97 -1.97 -5.67
CA LEU A 288 -7.30 -3.20 -5.27
C LEU A 288 -8.20 -4.10 -4.41
N ILE A 289 -8.95 -3.54 -3.47
CA ILE A 289 -9.93 -4.28 -2.66
C ILE A 289 -10.97 -4.96 -3.56
N ARG A 290 -11.56 -4.23 -4.52
CA ARG A 290 -12.57 -4.80 -5.43
C ARG A 290 -12.03 -5.89 -6.36
N ARG A 291 -10.73 -5.86 -6.66
CA ARG A 291 -10.04 -6.93 -7.40
C ARG A 291 -9.82 -8.16 -6.51
N LEU A 292 -9.44 -7.95 -5.24
CA LEU A 292 -9.29 -9.02 -4.26
C LEU A 292 -10.62 -9.73 -4.03
N GLU A 293 -11.69 -8.99 -3.69
CA GLU A 293 -13.06 -9.50 -3.51
C GLU A 293 -13.47 -10.40 -4.68
N LYS A 294 -13.31 -9.93 -5.92
CA LYS A 294 -13.61 -10.71 -7.14
C LYS A 294 -12.76 -11.98 -7.30
N THR A 295 -11.51 -11.97 -6.86
CA THR A 295 -10.67 -13.18 -6.85
C THR A 295 -11.04 -14.14 -5.71
N GLU A 296 -11.55 -13.63 -4.59
CA GLU A 296 -12.05 -14.44 -3.47
C GLU A 296 -13.39 -15.12 -3.83
N GLU A 297 -14.32 -14.39 -4.48
CA GLU A 297 -15.53 -14.95 -5.09
C GLU A 297 -15.20 -16.11 -6.04
N SER A 298 -14.27 -15.90 -6.98
CA SER A 298 -13.88 -16.96 -7.93
C SER A 298 -13.17 -18.14 -7.24
N ASN A 299 -12.38 -17.90 -6.18
CA ASN A 299 -11.82 -18.97 -5.36
C ASN A 299 -12.90 -19.75 -4.60
N PHE A 300 -13.94 -19.08 -4.11
CA PHE A 300 -15.07 -19.71 -3.43
C PHE A 300 -15.89 -20.57 -4.40
N GLU A 301 -16.16 -20.10 -5.62
CA GLU A 301 -16.80 -20.88 -6.68
C GLU A 301 -15.97 -22.13 -7.05
N LEU A 302 -14.66 -21.99 -7.24
CA LEU A 302 -13.77 -23.10 -7.55
C LEU A 302 -13.71 -24.14 -6.41
N ARG A 303 -13.66 -23.70 -5.15
CA ARG A 303 -13.72 -24.59 -3.97
C ARG A 303 -15.05 -25.31 -3.87
N ARG A 304 -16.17 -24.61 -4.16
CA ARG A 304 -17.50 -25.23 -4.21
C ARG A 304 -17.57 -26.29 -5.31
N TRP A 305 -17.06 -26.00 -6.50
CA TRP A 305 -17.06 -26.93 -7.64
C TRP A 305 -16.17 -28.15 -7.39
N LEU A 306 -15.01 -27.96 -6.74
CA LEU A 306 -14.14 -29.05 -6.29
C LEU A 306 -14.86 -29.95 -5.29
N ASN A 307 -15.47 -29.40 -4.24
CA ASN A 307 -16.22 -30.17 -3.24
C ASN A 307 -17.38 -30.97 -3.87
N GLU A 308 -18.09 -30.39 -4.84
CA GLU A 308 -19.15 -31.05 -5.59
C GLU A 308 -18.63 -32.25 -6.42
N LYS A 309 -17.43 -32.11 -7.01
CA LYS A 309 -16.80 -33.18 -7.78
C LYS A 309 -16.17 -34.25 -6.90
N ASP A 310 -15.54 -33.89 -5.79
CA ASP A 310 -15.05 -34.83 -4.79
C ASP A 310 -16.20 -35.64 -4.16
N ARG A 311 -17.40 -35.05 -4.03
CA ARG A 311 -18.62 -35.77 -3.66
C ARG A 311 -19.05 -36.75 -4.75
N ALA A 312 -19.22 -36.29 -5.99
CA ALA A 312 -19.65 -37.15 -7.09
C ALA A 312 -18.66 -38.30 -7.38
N CYS A 313 -17.36 -38.08 -7.19
CA CYS A 313 -16.35 -39.14 -7.28
C CYS A 313 -16.54 -40.21 -6.19
N LYS A 314 -16.86 -39.82 -4.94
CA LYS A 314 -17.14 -40.78 -3.85
C LYS A 314 -18.43 -41.54 -4.07
N GLU A 315 -19.49 -40.87 -4.53
CA GLU A 315 -20.76 -41.54 -4.85
C GLU A 315 -20.58 -42.58 -5.96
N LEU A 316 -19.73 -42.31 -6.97
CA LEU A 316 -19.33 -43.28 -7.99
C LEU A 316 -18.38 -44.39 -7.48
N GLU A 317 -17.52 -44.10 -6.51
CA GLU A 317 -16.62 -45.08 -5.89
C GLU A 317 -17.39 -46.04 -4.96
N GLU A 318 -18.38 -45.52 -4.22
CA GLU A 318 -19.35 -46.29 -3.46
C GLU A 318 -20.22 -47.16 -4.39
N GLU A 319 -20.79 -46.60 -5.47
CA GLU A 319 -21.58 -47.36 -6.46
C GLU A 319 -20.75 -48.46 -7.16
N ALA A 320 -19.49 -48.16 -7.51
CA ALA A 320 -18.55 -49.16 -8.04
C ALA A 320 -18.26 -50.27 -7.02
N SER A 321 -18.10 -49.95 -5.74
CA SER A 321 -17.89 -50.96 -4.68
C SER A 321 -19.11 -51.86 -4.47
N MET A 322 -20.33 -51.32 -4.60
CA MET A 322 -21.57 -52.10 -4.52
C MET A 322 -21.78 -52.99 -5.75
N SER A 323 -21.23 -52.61 -6.92
CA SER A 323 -21.27 -53.42 -8.16
C SER A 323 -20.51 -54.75 -8.06
N ASP A 324 -19.64 -54.94 -7.05
CA ASP A 324 -18.92 -56.21 -6.84
C ASP A 324 -19.82 -57.36 -6.34
N SER A 325 -21.13 -57.11 -6.21
CA SER A 325 -22.18 -58.13 -6.05
C SER A 325 -22.60 -58.77 -7.39
N GLU A 326 -22.16 -58.26 -8.53
CA GLU A 326 -22.36 -58.92 -9.83
C GLU A 326 -21.45 -60.16 -9.94
N PRO A 327 -21.97 -61.36 -10.29
CA PRO A 327 -21.21 -62.62 -10.20
C PRO A 327 -20.08 -62.70 -11.25
N ARG A 328 -18.88 -62.28 -10.84
CA ARG A 328 -17.65 -62.35 -11.65
C ARG A 328 -17.07 -63.77 -11.67
N PHE A 329 -17.38 -64.55 -12.71
CA PHE A 329 -16.71 -65.83 -12.96
C PHE A 329 -15.20 -65.66 -13.05
N THR A 330 -14.43 -66.49 -12.34
CA THR A 330 -12.97 -66.44 -12.43
C THR A 330 -12.46 -67.04 -13.74
N LEU A 331 -11.24 -66.66 -14.13
CA LEU A 331 -10.51 -67.29 -15.24
C LEU A 331 -10.17 -68.77 -15.00
N ALA A 332 -10.38 -69.30 -13.79
CA ALA A 332 -10.32 -70.73 -13.51
C ALA A 332 -11.66 -71.42 -13.85
N GLU A 333 -12.77 -70.96 -13.26
CA GLU A 333 -14.12 -71.46 -13.54
C GLU A 333 -14.44 -71.45 -15.03
N LEU A 334 -14.12 -70.35 -15.74
CA LEU A 334 -14.36 -70.26 -17.18
C LEU A 334 -13.55 -71.30 -17.98
N ARG A 335 -12.37 -71.71 -17.50
CA ARG A 335 -11.59 -72.80 -18.12
C ARG A 335 -12.16 -74.17 -17.79
N GLU A 336 -12.59 -74.39 -16.56
CA GLU A 336 -13.24 -75.62 -16.13
C GLU A 336 -14.54 -75.85 -16.90
N VAL A 337 -15.44 -74.86 -16.95
CA VAL A 337 -16.68 -74.92 -17.75
C VAL A 337 -16.40 -75.12 -19.25
N LEU A 338 -15.34 -74.52 -19.80
CA LEU A 338 -14.94 -74.77 -21.20
C LEU A 338 -14.37 -76.18 -21.41
N GLN A 339 -13.64 -76.72 -20.44
CA GLN A 339 -13.09 -78.08 -20.48
C GLN A 339 -14.20 -79.13 -20.31
N GLU A 340 -15.11 -78.95 -19.36
CA GLU A 340 -16.34 -79.76 -19.20
C GLU A 340 -17.19 -79.72 -20.48
N LYS A 341 -17.44 -78.53 -21.05
CA LYS A 341 -18.17 -78.41 -22.33
C LYS A 341 -17.47 -79.17 -23.47
N ASN A 342 -16.14 -79.19 -23.50
CA ASN A 342 -15.40 -79.93 -24.52
C ASN A 342 -15.45 -81.45 -24.29
N ILE A 343 -15.39 -81.92 -23.04
CA ILE A 343 -15.56 -83.33 -22.66
C ILE A 343 -16.99 -83.79 -22.98
N LEU A 344 -18.00 -83.02 -22.57
CA LEU A 344 -19.40 -83.28 -22.87
C LEU A 344 -19.67 -83.26 -24.38
N LYS A 345 -19.06 -82.34 -25.15
CA LYS A 345 -19.14 -82.37 -26.61
C LYS A 345 -18.52 -83.63 -27.21
N GLY A 346 -17.38 -84.09 -26.68
CA GLY A 346 -16.79 -85.38 -27.07
C GLY A 346 -17.75 -86.53 -26.79
N ARG A 347 -18.33 -86.58 -25.59
CA ARG A 347 -19.29 -87.63 -25.21
C ARG A 347 -20.62 -87.56 -25.99
N VAL A 348 -21.06 -86.37 -26.40
CA VAL A 348 -22.18 -86.19 -27.33
C VAL A 348 -21.82 -86.76 -28.69
N MET A 349 -20.63 -86.48 -29.24
CA MET A 349 -20.20 -87.07 -30.52
C MET A 349 -20.07 -88.60 -30.46
N GLU A 350 -19.58 -89.16 -29.34
CA GLU A 350 -19.57 -90.62 -29.12
C GLU A 350 -20.98 -91.21 -29.10
N LEU A 351 -21.92 -90.57 -28.40
CA LEU A 351 -23.33 -91.02 -28.33
C LEU A 351 -24.08 -90.79 -29.64
N GLU A 352 -23.76 -89.73 -30.40
CA GLU A 352 -24.25 -89.50 -31.75
C GLU A 352 -23.73 -90.58 -32.70
N GLU A 353 -22.47 -91.01 -32.57
CA GLU A 353 -21.91 -92.13 -33.34
C GLU A 353 -22.54 -93.47 -32.93
N GLU A 354 -22.69 -93.77 -31.63
CA GLU A 354 -23.42 -94.97 -31.16
C GLU A 354 -24.86 -94.99 -31.69
N ILE A 355 -25.55 -93.85 -31.67
CA ILE A 355 -26.91 -93.68 -32.21
C ILE A 355 -26.92 -93.84 -33.74
N ASP A 356 -25.96 -93.27 -34.48
CA ASP A 356 -25.90 -93.41 -35.94
C ASP A 356 -25.42 -94.79 -36.37
N GLN A 357 -24.60 -95.50 -35.58
CA GLN A 357 -24.32 -96.93 -35.77
C GLN A 357 -25.58 -97.76 -35.54
N MET A 358 -26.36 -97.49 -34.48
CA MET A 358 -27.65 -98.16 -34.24
C MET A 358 -28.70 -97.82 -35.31
N LYS A 359 -28.75 -96.58 -35.80
CA LYS A 359 -29.57 -96.20 -36.96
C LYS A 359 -29.10 -96.95 -38.20
N ASN A 360 -27.81 -96.98 -38.52
CA ASN A 360 -27.31 -97.68 -39.71
C ASN A 360 -27.52 -99.20 -39.63
N GLN A 361 -27.55 -99.79 -38.43
CA GLN A 361 -27.97 -101.19 -38.22
C GLN A 361 -29.49 -101.39 -38.36
N ASN A 362 -30.32 -100.42 -37.92
CA ASN A 362 -31.78 -100.44 -38.09
C ASN A 362 -32.27 -99.95 -39.46
N LEU A 363 -31.44 -99.26 -40.26
CA LEU A 363 -31.75 -98.75 -41.61
C LEU A 363 -31.74 -99.86 -42.69
N LEU A 364 -31.78 -101.11 -42.25
CA LEU A 364 -32.48 -102.19 -42.95
C LEU A 364 -34.03 -102.03 -42.90
N SER A 365 -34.55 -100.84 -42.58
CA SER A 365 -35.92 -100.38 -42.86
C SER A 365 -36.00 -98.84 -42.91
N PRO A 366 -36.61 -98.22 -43.95
CA PRO A 366 -36.79 -96.76 -44.05
C PRO A 366 -38.21 -96.30 -43.69
N LEU A 367 -38.36 -95.07 -43.15
CA LEU A 367 -39.36 -94.07 -43.57
C LEU A 367 -39.18 -92.73 -42.80
N LEU A 368 -39.47 -91.61 -43.50
CA LEU A 368 -40.15 -90.34 -43.10
C LEU A 368 -40.21 -89.89 -41.61
N LYS A 369 -40.34 -88.60 -41.23
CA LYS A 369 -40.21 -87.22 -41.78
C LYS A 369 -40.89 -86.29 -40.72
N GLU A 370 -41.04 -84.99 -41.03
CA GLU A 370 -41.79 -83.94 -40.28
C GLU A 370 -40.99 -83.30 -39.11
N GLU A 371 -40.87 -81.97 -38.91
CA GLU A 371 -41.79 -80.80 -39.03
C GLU A 371 -42.70 -80.64 -37.78
N GLU A 372 -42.98 -79.45 -37.19
CA GLU A 372 -42.66 -78.06 -37.58
C GLU A 372 -42.73 -77.02 -36.41
N LYS A 373 -42.24 -75.79 -36.67
CA LYS A 373 -42.61 -74.43 -36.18
C LYS A 373 -42.90 -74.05 -34.69
N GLY A 374 -42.43 -72.84 -34.35
CA GLY A 374 -43.01 -71.89 -33.38
C GLY A 374 -41.96 -70.97 -32.74
N SER A 375 -42.11 -69.64 -32.59
CA SER A 375 -43.05 -68.64 -33.12
C SER A 375 -42.36 -67.26 -33.18
N ASP A 376 -42.79 -66.33 -34.04
CA ASP A 376 -42.20 -64.97 -34.16
C ASP A 376 -42.92 -63.95 -33.25
N ASP A 377 -42.47 -62.68 -33.30
CA ASP A 377 -43.02 -61.46 -32.68
C ASP A 377 -42.86 -61.27 -31.15
N GLU A 378 -41.67 -60.79 -30.74
CA GLU A 378 -41.59 -59.55 -29.95
C GLU A 378 -40.28 -58.79 -30.25
N ARG A 379 -40.36 -57.47 -30.52
CA ARG A 379 -39.19 -56.61 -30.82
C ARG A 379 -39.22 -55.33 -29.98
N PRO A 380 -38.23 -55.08 -29.09
CA PRO A 380 -38.19 -53.87 -28.29
C PRO A 380 -38.04 -52.59 -29.12
N VAL A 381 -38.85 -51.56 -28.81
CA VAL A 381 -38.75 -50.24 -29.46
C VAL A 381 -37.61 -49.45 -28.83
N GLN A 382 -36.57 -49.15 -29.62
CA GLN A 382 -35.41 -48.38 -29.16
C GLN A 382 -35.65 -46.86 -29.28
N GLY A 383 -35.58 -46.15 -28.15
CA GLY A 383 -35.74 -44.69 -28.10
C GLY A 383 -34.53 -43.91 -28.65
N PRO A 384 -34.67 -42.61 -28.96
CA PRO A 384 -33.59 -41.79 -29.50
C PRO A 384 -32.41 -41.64 -28.53
N LEU A 385 -31.20 -41.87 -29.03
CA LEU A 385 -29.96 -41.78 -28.24
C LEU A 385 -29.66 -40.33 -27.80
N PRO A 386 -29.33 -40.07 -26.53
CA PRO A 386 -28.90 -38.76 -26.06
C PRO A 386 -27.65 -38.25 -26.82
N ARG A 387 -27.62 -36.94 -27.10
CA ARG A 387 -26.53 -36.31 -27.88
C ARG A 387 -25.34 -36.02 -26.98
N GLU A 388 -24.13 -36.40 -27.41
CA GLU A 388 -22.92 -36.20 -26.58
C GLU A 388 -22.63 -34.72 -26.26
N PRO A 389 -22.02 -34.41 -25.08
CA PRO A 389 -21.59 -33.07 -24.73
C PRO A 389 -20.60 -32.47 -25.73
N ALA A 390 -20.76 -31.17 -26.02
CA ALA A 390 -20.01 -30.45 -27.06
C ALA A 390 -18.48 -30.41 -26.85
N GLU A 391 -18.02 -30.68 -25.62
CA GLU A 391 -16.61 -30.76 -25.23
C GLU A 391 -15.86 -31.86 -25.99
N LYS A 392 -16.45 -33.06 -26.13
CA LYS A 392 -15.87 -34.16 -26.95
C LYS A 392 -15.73 -33.78 -28.42
N VAL A 393 -16.58 -32.89 -28.91
CA VAL A 393 -16.66 -32.51 -30.34
C VAL A 393 -15.57 -31.48 -30.71
N ASN A 394 -15.01 -30.73 -29.75
CA ASN A 394 -14.01 -29.69 -30.03
C ASN A 394 -12.88 -29.60 -28.96
N PRO A 395 -11.99 -30.62 -28.82
CA PRO A 395 -10.91 -30.59 -27.84
C PRO A 395 -10.01 -29.35 -27.92
N TRP A 396 -9.77 -28.86 -29.15
CA TRP A 396 -8.92 -27.71 -29.49
C TRP A 396 -9.35 -26.37 -28.88
N LYS A 397 -10.56 -26.26 -28.30
CA LYS A 397 -11.10 -24.99 -27.79
C LYS A 397 -10.80 -24.73 -26.31
N PHE A 398 -10.22 -25.70 -25.60
CA PHE A 398 -9.95 -25.64 -24.16
C PHE A 398 -8.48 -25.90 -23.80
N GLU A 399 -7.57 -25.68 -24.75
CA GLU A 399 -6.13 -25.90 -24.55
C GLU A 399 -5.54 -24.85 -23.58
N ARG A 400 -4.93 -25.31 -22.47
CA ARG A 400 -4.26 -24.42 -21.52
C ARG A 400 -3.01 -23.81 -22.17
N LYS A 401 -2.86 -22.49 -22.04
CA LYS A 401 -1.70 -21.73 -22.55
C LYS A 401 -0.38 -22.39 -22.12
N GLU A 402 0.46 -22.73 -23.09
CA GLU A 402 1.72 -23.46 -22.83
C GLU A 402 2.74 -22.62 -22.05
N SER A 403 3.44 -23.25 -21.10
CA SER A 403 4.63 -22.71 -20.44
C SER A 403 5.78 -22.46 -21.44
N GLY A 404 6.77 -21.65 -21.05
CA GLY A 404 7.96 -21.43 -21.87
C GLY A 404 8.75 -22.72 -22.06
N VAL A 405 8.90 -23.50 -20.99
CA VAL A 405 9.52 -24.83 -21.00
C VAL A 405 8.80 -25.80 -21.95
N ARG A 406 7.46 -25.87 -21.97
CA ARG A 406 6.73 -26.72 -22.94
C ARG A 406 6.99 -26.31 -24.39
N ARG A 407 7.03 -25.01 -24.67
CA ARG A 407 7.35 -24.51 -26.03
C ARG A 407 8.79 -24.86 -26.44
N PHE A 408 9.75 -24.81 -25.51
CA PHE A 408 11.11 -25.27 -25.75
C PHE A 408 11.17 -26.78 -26.07
N PHE A 409 10.48 -27.62 -25.29
CA PHE A 409 10.44 -29.07 -25.55
C PHE A 409 9.53 -29.50 -26.71
N SER A 410 8.64 -28.62 -27.21
CA SER A 410 7.82 -28.88 -28.39
C SER A 410 8.68 -29.10 -29.65
N PHE A 411 9.84 -28.44 -29.74
CA PHE A 411 10.81 -28.69 -30.82
C PHE A 411 11.29 -30.15 -30.89
N PHE A 412 11.42 -30.82 -29.74
CA PHE A 412 11.77 -32.25 -29.68
C PHE A 412 10.59 -33.18 -29.97
N LYS A 413 9.34 -32.69 -29.80
CA LYS A 413 8.11 -33.43 -30.16
C LYS A 413 8.00 -33.60 -31.67
N ASP A 414 8.28 -32.56 -32.45
CA ASP A 414 8.21 -32.62 -33.92
C ASP A 414 9.21 -33.62 -34.51
N LEU A 415 10.38 -33.77 -33.88
CA LEU A 415 11.41 -34.76 -34.25
C LEU A 415 10.91 -36.22 -34.19
N SER A 416 9.83 -36.50 -33.44
CA SER A 416 9.20 -37.82 -33.39
C SER A 416 8.31 -38.15 -34.61
N SER A 417 8.13 -37.21 -35.54
CA SER A 417 7.12 -37.30 -36.61
C SER A 417 7.67 -37.29 -38.05
N SER A 418 8.95 -37.63 -38.25
CA SER A 418 9.55 -37.67 -39.60
C SER A 418 9.28 -39.00 -40.34
N SER A 419 8.43 -38.95 -41.38
CA SER A 419 8.39 -39.98 -42.44
C SER A 419 8.15 -39.31 -43.81
N PRO A 420 8.92 -39.63 -44.88
CA PRO A 420 9.07 -38.70 -45.99
C PRO A 420 8.11 -38.94 -47.17
N ARG A 421 7.26 -37.96 -47.51
CA ARG A 421 6.60 -37.90 -48.84
C ARG A 421 6.52 -36.50 -49.46
N ARG A 422 7.45 -36.28 -50.41
CA ARG A 422 7.18 -35.82 -51.80
C ARG A 422 6.23 -34.61 -51.95
N GLY A 423 6.79 -33.41 -51.89
CA GLY A 423 6.03 -32.16 -51.90
C GLY A 423 5.59 -31.64 -53.29
N SER A 424 5.03 -30.43 -53.26
CA SER A 424 4.64 -29.58 -54.39
C SER A 424 4.89 -28.12 -54.03
N SER A 425 5.36 -27.30 -54.97
CA SER A 425 5.82 -25.92 -54.73
C SER A 425 4.71 -24.87 -54.86
N SER A 426 4.63 -23.91 -53.92
CA SER A 426 3.87 -22.67 -54.10
C SER A 426 4.58 -21.45 -53.47
N VAL A 427 5.13 -20.63 -54.37
CA VAL A 427 5.64 -19.25 -54.29
C VAL A 427 5.42 -18.45 -52.99
N SER A 428 6.49 -17.77 -52.59
CA SER A 428 6.63 -16.68 -51.62
C SER A 428 5.48 -15.66 -51.50
N ALA A 429 5.16 -15.28 -50.25
CA ALA A 429 4.56 -13.99 -49.93
C ALA A 429 5.10 -13.46 -48.59
N THR A 430 6.00 -12.48 -48.63
CA THR A 430 6.45 -11.74 -47.45
C THR A 430 5.44 -10.67 -47.07
N ASN A 431 5.02 -10.59 -45.80
CA ASN A 431 4.65 -9.32 -45.17
C ASN A 431 4.55 -9.44 -43.64
N SER A 432 5.28 -8.59 -42.92
CA SER A 432 5.07 -8.31 -41.51
C SER A 432 4.48 -6.91 -41.35
N PRO A 433 3.52 -6.69 -40.43
CA PRO A 433 3.21 -5.36 -39.94
C PRO A 433 3.77 -5.15 -38.52
N ARG A 434 4.74 -4.23 -38.39
CA ARG A 434 5.02 -3.59 -37.09
C ARG A 434 3.93 -2.55 -36.80
N PRO A 435 3.39 -2.44 -35.58
CA PRO A 435 2.87 -1.18 -35.08
C PRO A 435 4.05 -0.31 -34.60
N VAL A 436 4.14 0.94 -35.07
CA VAL A 436 5.10 1.95 -34.59
C VAL A 436 4.33 3.21 -34.20
N ARG A 437 4.45 3.61 -32.92
CA ARG A 437 4.11 4.92 -32.32
C ARG A 437 2.82 5.63 -32.77
N SER A 438 2.03 6.05 -31.77
CA SER A 438 1.56 7.43 -31.76
C SER A 438 1.61 7.99 -30.34
N THR A 439 2.35 9.09 -30.15
CA THR A 439 2.37 9.88 -28.92
C THR A 439 1.75 11.23 -29.25
N THR A 440 0.53 11.48 -28.79
CA THR A 440 -0.15 12.77 -28.98
C THR A 440 0.32 13.79 -27.95
N MET A 441 1.43 14.46 -28.25
CA MET A 441 1.71 15.79 -27.70
C MET A 441 0.95 16.82 -28.53
N SER A 442 0.02 17.54 -27.90
CA SER A 442 -0.65 18.70 -28.51
C SER A 442 -0.15 19.96 -27.81
N SER A 443 0.28 20.97 -28.58
CA SER A 443 0.83 22.21 -28.05
C SER A 443 0.50 23.40 -28.96
N LEU A 444 0.35 24.58 -28.35
CA LEU A 444 0.34 25.91 -28.98
C LEU A 444 -0.87 26.22 -29.92
N ALA A 445 -1.25 27.47 -30.20
CA ALA A 445 -1.20 28.77 -29.51
C ALA A 445 -2.12 29.75 -30.31
N ALA A 446 -2.26 31.07 -30.09
CA ALA A 446 -1.65 32.01 -29.15
C ALA A 446 -2.58 33.22 -28.93
N GLU A 447 -2.53 33.85 -27.76
CA GLU A 447 -2.48 35.31 -27.55
C GLU A 447 -1.96 35.63 -26.14
#